data_AF-A0A497TUN0-F1
#
_entry.id   AF-A0A497TUN0-F1
#
_cell.length_a   1.000
_cell.length_b   1.000
_cell.length_c   1.000
_cell.angle_alpha   90.00
_cell.angle_beta   90.00
_cell.angle_gamma   90.00
#
_symmetry.space_group_name_H-M   'P 1'
#
loop_
_entity.id
_entity.type
_entity.pdbx_description
1 polymer ?
#
loop_
_entity_poly.entity_id
_entity_poly.type
_entity_poly.pdbx_seq_one_letter_code
_entity_poly.pdbx_strand_id
1 'polypeptide(L)'
;MPFGQQRDQRLRLSVFLLNALFLLASAAVVVGAQGGLRDWIPHNPNIWHLEVVIERSGSGRYDKDLSKDGNINTKSYERTVTQKVRIKACGAAGGLLHVKQAKWELKDDTIEKLHIQGKGVTCPLSPEEMKHSNLNRMQRAQQEIRRPGNSTTHTKRETLTLYPGQDAETLARNASATLLHRQGDHYLLQVGSLALIDNRMDDVRVEKKVCSGHTVRNEHHTRSGDQPSMKITQPTGEDDFSSGMWFTLSPLPMTVGFYQKMELTDHSLSGQRELDRKRETHYQETTTASWSLKPKNPCMEVVDRILKDLAFAQAYGDRKIQDFAADKQEYEKLVSQRAYKNYTGRGFSRPDPDGNSGGAGESEVELEVGIDCKLQGDKAFKERLLKECRPMIIFNATYDHEMTHVRQCKKNHEAFSGLKPVDVGREEVEAYIVGIESMLSWMQDFCPERDMSSVSSGVEALRAAYDY
;
A
#
# COMPACT_ATOMS: atom_id res chain seq x y z
N MET A 1 -6.88 -35.64 -28.70
CA MET A 1 -8.02 -35.50 -27.76
C MET A 1 -7.93 -34.14 -27.11
N PRO A 2 -8.92 -33.24 -27.26
CA PRO A 2 -8.86 -31.89 -26.72
C PRO A 2 -9.31 -31.90 -25.25
N PHE A 3 -8.35 -31.99 -24.32
CA PHE A 3 -8.57 -31.66 -22.91
C PHE A 3 -7.91 -30.30 -22.64
N GLY A 4 -8.64 -29.23 -22.88
CA GLY A 4 -8.09 -27.89 -22.69
C GLY A 4 -9.11 -26.81 -23.02
N GLN A 5 -10.13 -26.66 -22.19
CA GLN A 5 -10.90 -25.40 -22.09
C GLN A 5 -11.96 -25.39 -20.96
N GLN A 6 -12.37 -26.56 -20.46
CA GLN A 6 -13.57 -26.62 -19.59
C GLN A 6 -13.32 -26.54 -18.08
N ARG A 7 -12.08 -26.70 -17.59
CA ARG A 7 -11.78 -26.64 -16.14
C ARG A 7 -11.56 -25.21 -15.61
N ASP A 8 -11.25 -24.27 -16.50
CA ASP A 8 -10.86 -22.90 -16.13
C ASP A 8 -12.07 -21.96 -15.88
N GLN A 9 -13.27 -22.35 -16.30
CA GLN A 9 -14.48 -21.52 -16.13
C GLN A 9 -15.13 -21.64 -14.74
N ARG A 10 -14.98 -22.78 -14.04
CA ARG A 10 -15.61 -22.97 -12.71
C ARG A 10 -14.85 -22.28 -11.57
N LEU A 11 -13.51 -22.19 -11.66
CA LEU A 11 -12.67 -21.39 -10.75
C LEU A 11 -12.83 -19.88 -10.97
N ARG A 12 -13.11 -19.46 -12.21
CA ARG A 12 -13.43 -18.06 -12.51
C ARG A 12 -14.73 -17.63 -11.85
N LEU A 13 -15.80 -18.43 -11.88
CA LEU A 13 -17.09 -18.00 -11.28
C LEU A 13 -17.02 -17.73 -9.77
N SER A 14 -16.29 -18.54 -8.99
CA SER A 14 -16.18 -18.38 -7.53
C SER A 14 -15.31 -17.18 -7.14
N VAL A 15 -14.22 -16.94 -7.88
CA VAL A 15 -13.35 -15.76 -7.70
C VAL A 15 -14.04 -14.49 -8.20
N PHE A 16 -14.83 -14.57 -9.29
CA PHE A 16 -15.66 -13.46 -9.77
C PHE A 16 -16.79 -13.10 -8.81
N LEU A 17 -17.43 -14.07 -8.13
CA LEU A 17 -18.46 -13.79 -7.11
C LEU A 17 -17.85 -13.13 -5.85
N LEU A 18 -16.68 -13.57 -5.40
CA LEU A 18 -15.95 -12.91 -4.31
C LEU A 18 -15.45 -11.51 -4.69
N ASN A 19 -14.92 -11.34 -5.91
CA ASN A 19 -14.48 -10.04 -6.42
C ASN A 19 -15.65 -9.08 -6.73
N ALA A 20 -16.80 -9.58 -7.18
CA ALA A 20 -18.01 -8.78 -7.40
C ALA A 20 -18.64 -8.33 -6.09
N LEU A 21 -18.65 -9.19 -5.06
CA LEU A 21 -19.02 -8.79 -3.68
C LEU A 21 -18.02 -7.79 -3.09
N PHE A 22 -16.73 -7.91 -3.40
CA PHE A 22 -15.71 -6.92 -3.00
C PHE A 22 -15.91 -5.57 -3.70
N LEU A 23 -16.15 -5.55 -5.01
CA LEU A 23 -16.44 -4.32 -5.77
C LEU A 23 -17.78 -3.69 -5.36
N LEU A 24 -18.80 -4.48 -5.06
CA LEU A 24 -20.08 -4.00 -4.53
C LEU A 24 -19.95 -3.48 -3.09
N ALA A 25 -19.10 -4.06 -2.26
CA ALA A 25 -18.78 -3.51 -0.94
C ALA A 25 -18.00 -2.19 -1.05
N SER A 26 -17.04 -2.09 -1.97
CA SER A 26 -16.31 -0.84 -2.25
C SER A 26 -17.23 0.26 -2.79
N ALA A 27 -18.22 -0.07 -3.61
CA ALA A 27 -19.19 0.87 -4.15
C ALA A 27 -20.30 1.23 -3.15
N ALA A 28 -20.73 0.30 -2.30
CA ALA A 28 -21.75 0.56 -1.27
C ALA A 28 -21.23 1.44 -0.13
N VAL A 29 -19.91 1.46 0.13
CA VAL A 29 -19.28 2.40 1.08
C VAL A 29 -19.39 3.86 0.62
N VAL A 30 -19.61 4.12 -0.68
CA VAL A 30 -19.81 5.49 -1.21
C VAL A 30 -21.24 6.01 -1.00
N VAL A 31 -22.24 5.15 -0.72
CA VAL A 31 -23.66 5.55 -0.68
C VAL A 31 -24.29 5.49 0.72
N GLY A 32 -23.55 5.07 1.76
CA GLY A 32 -24.08 4.88 3.11
C GLY A 32 -23.65 5.91 4.18
N ALA A 33 -22.94 6.99 3.84
CA ALA A 33 -22.40 7.95 4.81
C ALA A 33 -23.22 9.25 4.92
N GLN A 34 -24.55 9.17 4.81
CA GLN A 34 -25.48 10.28 5.09
C GLN A 34 -26.10 10.22 6.51
N GLY A 35 -25.51 9.44 7.42
CA GLY A 35 -25.82 9.51 8.85
C GLY A 35 -25.01 10.62 9.52
N GLY A 36 -25.66 11.46 10.31
CA GLY A 36 -25.09 12.64 10.97
C GLY A 36 -23.78 12.39 11.72
N LEU A 37 -22.85 13.34 11.58
CA LEU A 37 -21.46 13.33 12.02
C LEU A 37 -21.22 13.28 13.56
N ARG A 38 -22.23 12.98 14.41
CA ARG A 38 -22.11 13.09 15.88
C ARG A 38 -22.22 11.78 16.67
N ASP A 39 -22.54 10.64 16.06
CA ASP A 39 -22.96 9.47 16.84
C ASP A 39 -21.93 8.33 16.96
N TRP A 40 -20.64 8.61 16.73
CA TRP A 40 -19.61 7.58 16.90
C TRP A 40 -18.41 8.10 17.68
N ILE A 41 -18.60 8.16 19.00
CA ILE A 41 -17.49 8.18 19.95
C ILE A 41 -17.09 6.71 20.13
N PRO A 42 -15.97 6.23 19.56
CA PRO A 42 -15.54 4.87 19.82
C PRO A 42 -15.27 4.72 21.32
N HIS A 43 -15.74 3.62 21.91
CA HIS A 43 -15.44 3.24 23.30
C HIS A 43 -13.94 3.12 23.59
N ASN A 44 -13.08 3.13 22.55
CA ASN A 44 -11.64 3.11 22.65
C ASN A 44 -11.03 4.31 21.89
N PRO A 45 -10.33 5.24 22.58
CA PRO A 45 -9.70 6.41 21.96
C PRO A 45 -8.43 6.07 21.19
N ASN A 46 -7.91 4.83 21.31
CA ASN A 46 -6.63 4.46 20.74
C ASN A 46 -6.61 4.58 19.23
N ILE A 47 -5.47 5.05 18.73
CA ILE A 47 -5.14 5.00 17.32
C ILE A 47 -4.46 3.67 17.07
N TRP A 48 -5.04 2.86 16.20
CA TRP A 48 -4.55 1.53 15.88
C TRP A 48 -3.59 1.60 14.72
N HIS A 49 -2.38 1.10 14.92
CA HIS A 49 -1.40 0.88 13.85
C HIS A 49 -1.51 -0.57 13.38
N LEU A 50 -1.96 -0.74 12.15
CA LEU A 50 -2.10 -2.04 11.49
C LEU A 50 -0.90 -2.29 10.58
N GLU A 51 -0.30 -3.47 10.73
CA GLU A 51 0.57 -4.07 9.73
C GLU A 51 -0.01 -5.42 9.32
N VAL A 52 -0.17 -5.62 8.02
CA VAL A 52 -0.63 -6.88 7.43
C VAL A 52 0.40 -7.38 6.44
N VAL A 53 0.64 -8.68 6.47
CA VAL A 53 1.44 -9.38 5.47
C VAL A 53 0.62 -10.55 4.92
N ILE A 54 0.40 -10.59 3.61
CA ILE A 54 -0.21 -11.72 2.91
C ILE A 54 0.88 -12.39 2.08
N GLU A 55 1.20 -13.64 2.39
CA GLU A 55 2.22 -14.43 1.71
C GLU A 55 1.57 -15.61 0.99
N ARG A 56 1.82 -15.73 -0.31
CA ARG A 56 1.47 -16.89 -1.12
C ARG A 56 2.75 -17.55 -1.59
N SER A 57 2.92 -18.82 -1.25
CA SER A 57 4.05 -19.63 -1.70
C SER A 57 3.58 -20.97 -2.21
N GLY A 58 4.20 -21.44 -3.29
CA GLY A 58 3.85 -22.72 -3.88
C GLY A 58 4.93 -23.22 -4.82
N SER A 59 5.03 -24.53 -4.94
CA SER A 59 5.94 -25.18 -5.86
C SER A 59 5.38 -26.51 -6.29
N GLY A 60 5.68 -26.90 -7.51
CA GLY A 60 5.30 -28.20 -8.04
C GLY A 60 6.13 -28.59 -9.24
N ARG A 61 6.31 -29.90 -9.39
CA ARG A 61 6.96 -30.48 -10.55
C ARG A 61 6.22 -31.74 -10.98
N TYR A 62 5.89 -31.79 -12.26
CA TYR A 62 5.24 -32.89 -12.92
C TYR A 62 6.12 -33.37 -14.07
N ASP A 63 6.48 -34.65 -14.07
CA ASP A 63 7.17 -35.30 -15.16
C ASP A 63 6.28 -36.42 -15.72
N LYS A 64 6.16 -36.49 -17.05
CA LYS A 64 5.39 -37.51 -17.76
C LYS A 64 6.24 -38.15 -18.84
N ASP A 65 6.33 -39.47 -18.79
CA ASP A 65 6.90 -40.27 -19.86
C ASP A 65 5.80 -40.75 -20.82
N LEU A 66 5.95 -40.41 -22.10
CA LEU A 66 5.09 -40.78 -23.23
C LEU A 66 5.86 -41.62 -24.25
N SER A 67 7.04 -42.14 -23.88
CA SER A 67 7.90 -42.94 -24.74
C SER A 67 7.20 -44.21 -25.20
N LYS A 68 7.34 -44.53 -26.49
CA LYS A 68 6.73 -45.72 -27.10
C LYS A 68 7.58 -46.22 -28.26
N ASP A 69 7.66 -47.54 -28.39
CA ASP A 69 8.28 -48.22 -29.53
C ASP A 69 9.71 -47.72 -29.83
N GLY A 70 10.52 -47.46 -28.80
CA GLY A 70 11.90 -46.98 -28.95
C GLY A 70 12.07 -45.49 -29.30
N ASN A 71 10.98 -44.72 -29.36
CA ASN A 71 11.01 -43.26 -29.36
C ASN A 71 10.90 -42.74 -27.93
N ILE A 72 11.76 -41.81 -27.55
CA ILE A 72 11.69 -41.13 -26.25
C ILE A 72 10.81 -39.89 -26.40
N ASN A 73 9.83 -39.74 -25.52
CA ASN A 73 8.99 -38.55 -25.45
C ASN A 73 8.70 -38.22 -23.99
N THR A 74 9.34 -37.20 -23.45
CA THR A 74 9.15 -36.77 -22.06
C THR A 74 8.62 -35.36 -22.01
N LYS A 75 7.65 -35.13 -21.13
CA LYS A 75 7.11 -33.80 -20.83
C LYS A 75 7.34 -33.50 -19.35
N SER A 76 7.95 -32.37 -19.05
CA SER A 76 8.04 -31.85 -17.68
C SER A 76 7.38 -30.47 -17.57
N TYR A 77 6.80 -30.22 -16.40
CA TYR A 77 6.21 -28.97 -16.01
C TYR A 77 6.65 -28.65 -14.59
N GLU A 78 7.21 -27.48 -14.37
CA GLU A 78 7.64 -26.98 -13.08
C GLU A 78 7.06 -25.59 -12.87
N ARG A 79 6.52 -25.32 -11.70
CA ARG A 79 6.05 -23.97 -11.33
C ARG A 79 6.47 -23.66 -9.91
N THR A 80 7.00 -22.46 -9.72
CA THR A 80 7.31 -21.90 -8.41
C THR A 80 6.70 -20.51 -8.30
N VAL A 81 5.93 -20.29 -7.25
CA VAL A 81 5.28 -19.02 -6.98
C VAL A 81 5.65 -18.51 -5.59
N THR A 82 6.01 -17.24 -5.51
CA THR A 82 6.23 -16.51 -4.26
C THR A 82 5.66 -15.11 -4.44
N GLN A 83 4.73 -14.76 -3.57
CA GLN A 83 4.09 -13.45 -3.55
C GLN A 83 4.02 -12.97 -2.12
N LYS A 84 4.29 -11.68 -1.92
CA LYS A 84 4.23 -11.02 -0.63
C LYS A 84 3.57 -9.66 -0.78
N VAL A 85 2.50 -9.43 -0.03
CA VAL A 85 1.80 -8.14 0.03
C VAL A 85 1.90 -7.62 1.45
N ARG A 86 2.46 -6.42 1.62
CA ARG A 86 2.56 -5.76 2.92
C ARG A 86 1.75 -4.47 2.91
N ILE A 87 0.82 -4.34 3.85
CA ILE A 87 -0.04 -3.17 4.00
C ILE A 87 0.18 -2.60 5.40
N LYS A 88 0.45 -1.30 5.48
CA LYS A 88 0.50 -0.55 6.74
C LYS A 88 -0.62 0.48 6.73
N ALA A 89 -1.45 0.47 7.75
CA ALA A 89 -2.57 1.39 7.90
C ALA A 89 -2.68 1.88 9.33
N CYS A 90 -3.45 2.95 9.54
CA CYS A 90 -3.77 3.40 10.88
C CYS A 90 -5.11 4.12 10.97
N GLY A 91 -5.65 4.23 12.18
CA GLY A 91 -6.88 4.98 12.42
C GLY A 91 -7.54 4.58 13.74
N ALA A 92 -8.62 5.26 14.07
CA ALA A 92 -9.45 4.88 15.20
C ALA A 92 -10.16 3.53 14.93
N ALA A 93 -10.44 2.78 15.98
CA ALA A 93 -11.32 1.62 15.87
C ALA A 93 -12.74 2.07 15.50
N GLY A 94 -13.46 1.28 14.70
CA GLY A 94 -14.84 1.57 14.33
C GLY A 94 -15.09 1.97 12.88
N GLY A 95 -14.05 2.13 12.07
CA GLY A 95 -14.20 2.63 10.71
C GLY A 95 -13.05 2.28 9.79
N LEU A 96 -12.88 3.10 8.76
CA LEU A 96 -11.83 2.99 7.76
C LEU A 96 -10.47 3.31 8.40
N LEU A 97 -9.48 2.45 8.18
CA LEU A 97 -8.09 2.75 8.50
C LEU A 97 -7.44 3.37 7.26
N HIS A 98 -6.71 4.46 7.46
CA HIS A 98 -5.95 5.11 6.41
C HIS A 98 -4.71 4.28 6.04
N VAL A 99 -4.62 3.84 4.79
CA VAL A 99 -3.48 3.07 4.28
C VAL A 99 -2.30 4.00 4.02
N LYS A 100 -1.26 3.91 4.85
CA LYS A 100 -0.02 4.68 4.71
C LYS A 100 0.90 4.12 3.64
N GLN A 101 0.93 2.80 3.51
CA GLN A 101 1.86 2.13 2.62
C GLN A 101 1.29 0.79 2.19
N ALA A 102 1.41 0.49 0.90
CA ALA A 102 1.23 -0.85 0.36
C ALA A 102 2.46 -1.21 -0.48
N LYS A 103 3.00 -2.41 -0.27
CA LYS A 103 4.08 -2.99 -1.07
C LYS A 103 3.66 -4.36 -1.55
N TRP A 104 3.99 -4.67 -2.80
CA TRP A 104 3.66 -5.95 -3.41
C TRP A 104 4.88 -6.48 -4.14
N GLU A 105 5.20 -7.74 -3.88
CA GLU A 105 6.25 -8.49 -4.53
C GLU A 105 5.63 -9.77 -5.13
N LEU A 106 5.96 -10.09 -6.38
CA LEU A 106 5.50 -11.30 -7.06
C LEU A 106 6.64 -11.87 -7.89
N LYS A 107 6.86 -13.16 -7.71
CA LYS A 107 7.68 -14.01 -8.56
C LYS A 107 6.88 -15.28 -8.86
N ASP A 108 6.43 -15.44 -10.09
CA ASP A 108 5.71 -16.63 -10.54
C ASP A 108 6.42 -17.15 -11.79
N ASP A 109 7.23 -18.20 -11.60
CA ASP A 109 8.05 -18.81 -12.62
C ASP A 109 7.46 -20.16 -13.01
N THR A 110 7.18 -20.34 -14.28
CA THR A 110 6.71 -21.60 -14.87
C THR A 110 7.71 -22.05 -15.92
N ILE A 111 8.06 -23.34 -15.95
CA ILE A 111 8.94 -23.96 -16.92
C ILE A 111 8.25 -25.21 -17.47
N GLU A 112 8.02 -25.23 -18.78
CA GLU A 112 7.58 -26.41 -19.51
C GLU A 112 8.72 -26.92 -20.37
N LYS A 113 9.03 -28.22 -20.31
CA LYS A 113 9.97 -28.86 -21.23
C LYS A 113 9.30 -30.03 -21.93
N LEU A 114 9.49 -30.11 -23.23
CA LEU A 114 9.10 -31.24 -24.05
C LEU A 114 10.35 -31.74 -24.77
N HIS A 115 10.69 -33.00 -24.55
CA HIS A 115 11.82 -33.64 -25.21
C HIS A 115 11.31 -34.81 -26.04
N ILE A 116 11.61 -34.80 -27.33
CA ILE A 116 11.26 -35.85 -28.27
C ILE A 116 12.54 -36.32 -28.93
N GLN A 117 12.78 -37.63 -28.94
CA GLN A 117 13.90 -38.25 -29.62
C GLN A 117 13.41 -39.48 -30.38
N GLY A 118 13.71 -39.51 -31.68
CA GLY A 118 13.40 -40.66 -32.53
C GLY A 118 14.30 -41.86 -32.23
N LYS A 119 13.93 -43.03 -32.76
CA LYS A 119 14.79 -44.22 -32.78
C LYS A 119 16.21 -43.87 -33.25
N GLY A 120 17.21 -44.53 -32.66
CA GLY A 120 18.60 -44.39 -33.07
C GLY A 120 18.76 -44.53 -34.57
N VAL A 121 19.43 -43.56 -35.19
CA VAL A 121 19.74 -43.56 -36.63
C VAL A 121 21.25 -43.60 -36.81
N THR A 122 21.68 -44.31 -37.85
CA THR A 122 23.07 -44.30 -38.29
C THR A 122 23.32 -42.99 -39.02
N CYS A 123 24.13 -42.12 -38.43
CA CYS A 123 24.48 -40.84 -39.02
C CYS A 123 25.65 -40.99 -40.02
N PRO A 124 25.60 -40.34 -41.20
CA PRO A 124 26.77 -40.29 -42.09
C PRO A 124 27.93 -39.53 -41.41
N LEU A 125 29.16 -39.89 -41.78
CA LEU A 125 30.38 -39.22 -41.32
C LEU A 125 30.40 -37.74 -41.78
N SER A 126 31.00 -36.85 -40.99
CA SER A 126 31.13 -35.43 -41.34
C SER A 126 32.00 -35.23 -42.60
N PRO A 127 31.86 -34.13 -43.36
CA PRO A 127 32.71 -33.83 -44.50
C PRO A 127 34.22 -33.87 -44.19
N GLU A 128 34.61 -33.51 -42.96
CA GLU A 128 36.00 -33.53 -42.48
C GLU A 128 36.46 -34.95 -42.13
N GLU A 129 35.58 -35.75 -41.52
CA GLU A 129 35.83 -37.18 -41.30
C GLU A 129 35.93 -37.93 -42.65
N MET A 130 35.17 -37.46 -43.65
CA MET A 130 35.25 -37.86 -45.05
C MET A 130 36.47 -37.29 -45.78
N LYS A 131 37.37 -36.50 -45.18
CA LYS A 131 38.65 -36.09 -45.80
C LYS A 131 39.81 -37.05 -45.49
N HIS A 132 39.68 -37.92 -44.49
CA HIS A 132 40.73 -38.87 -44.13
C HIS A 132 40.85 -40.02 -45.16
N SER A 133 41.97 -40.76 -45.13
CA SER A 133 42.22 -41.89 -46.05
C SER A 133 41.11 -42.96 -45.97
N ASN A 134 40.86 -43.68 -47.07
CA ASN A 134 39.80 -44.71 -47.14
C ASN A 134 39.90 -45.75 -46.01
N LEU A 135 41.11 -46.08 -45.56
CA LEU A 135 41.36 -47.00 -44.45
C LEU A 135 40.89 -46.43 -43.10
N ASN A 136 41.17 -45.15 -42.84
CA ASN A 136 40.66 -44.44 -41.67
C ASN A 136 39.13 -44.26 -41.71
N ARG A 137 38.54 -44.07 -42.91
CA ARG A 137 37.08 -44.02 -43.08
C ARG A 137 36.45 -45.37 -42.76
N MET A 138 37.02 -46.48 -43.24
CA MET A 138 36.50 -47.84 -42.95
C MET A 138 36.63 -48.21 -41.48
N GLN A 139 37.77 -47.92 -40.83
CA GLN A 139 37.95 -48.19 -39.40
C GLN A 139 37.01 -47.34 -38.52
N ARG A 140 36.76 -46.08 -38.89
CA ARG A 140 35.78 -45.22 -38.18
C ARG A 140 34.33 -45.56 -38.50
N ALA A 141 34.03 -46.03 -39.71
CA ALA A 141 32.69 -46.48 -40.10
C ALA A 141 32.28 -47.83 -39.50
N GLN A 142 33.25 -48.71 -39.18
CA GLN A 142 33.00 -49.98 -38.48
C GLN A 142 32.66 -49.81 -36.99
N GLN A 143 32.92 -48.66 -36.41
CA GLN A 143 32.29 -48.28 -35.15
C GLN A 143 30.86 -47.84 -35.51
N GLU A 144 29.87 -48.74 -35.36
CA GLU A 144 28.46 -48.36 -35.31
C GLU A 144 28.27 -47.42 -34.11
N ILE A 145 28.60 -46.14 -34.26
CA ILE A 145 28.26 -45.13 -33.27
C ILE A 145 26.76 -44.89 -33.45
N ARG A 146 25.95 -45.75 -32.84
CA ARG A 146 24.51 -45.51 -32.70
C ARG A 146 24.37 -44.22 -31.89
N ARG A 147 24.16 -43.12 -32.60
CA ARG A 147 23.83 -41.84 -31.97
C ARG A 147 22.34 -41.88 -31.61
N PRO A 148 21.93 -41.20 -30.52
CA PRO A 148 20.51 -40.91 -30.31
C PRO A 148 19.95 -40.33 -31.62
N GLY A 149 18.77 -40.79 -32.05
CA GLY A 149 18.17 -40.29 -33.27
C GLY A 149 17.87 -38.80 -33.20
N ASN A 150 17.34 -38.21 -34.28
CA ASN A 150 17.00 -36.80 -34.31
C ASN A 150 16.20 -36.43 -33.04
N SER A 151 16.71 -35.48 -32.27
CA SER A 151 16.12 -35.06 -31.01
C SER A 151 15.74 -33.60 -31.06
N THR A 152 14.57 -33.27 -30.54
CA THR A 152 14.10 -31.91 -30.36
C THR A 152 13.76 -31.69 -28.89
N THR A 153 14.37 -30.67 -28.29
CA THR A 153 14.00 -30.20 -26.95
C THR A 153 13.36 -28.83 -27.08
N HIS A 154 12.12 -28.70 -26.64
CA HIS A 154 11.40 -27.45 -26.56
C HIS A 154 11.23 -27.05 -25.10
N THR A 155 11.89 -25.98 -24.68
CA THR A 155 11.75 -25.40 -23.33
C THR A 155 10.98 -24.09 -23.46
N LYS A 156 9.89 -23.93 -22.70
CA LYS A 156 9.18 -22.67 -22.53
C LYS A 156 9.31 -22.25 -21.07
N ARG A 157 9.79 -21.04 -20.79
CA ARG A 157 9.76 -20.43 -19.47
C ARG A 157 8.82 -19.24 -19.49
N GLU A 158 7.92 -19.16 -18.52
CA GLU A 158 7.02 -18.03 -18.31
C GLU A 158 7.31 -17.40 -16.95
N THR A 159 7.56 -16.09 -16.92
CA THR A 159 7.70 -15.34 -15.66
C THR A 159 6.66 -14.22 -15.61
N LEU A 160 5.91 -14.14 -14.50
CA LEU A 160 4.99 -13.03 -14.23
C LEU A 160 5.63 -11.95 -13.36
N THR A 161 5.50 -10.68 -13.76
CA THR A 161 5.93 -9.53 -12.97
C THR A 161 4.81 -8.51 -12.79
N LEU A 162 4.85 -7.77 -11.68
CA LEU A 162 3.93 -6.68 -11.42
C LEU A 162 4.12 -5.54 -12.41
N TYR A 163 3.03 -4.83 -12.71
CA TYR A 163 3.07 -3.56 -13.43
C TYR A 163 3.77 -2.52 -12.58
N PRO A 164 4.88 -1.94 -13.08
CA PRO A 164 5.60 -0.94 -12.32
C PRO A 164 4.72 0.28 -12.04
N GLY A 165 3.74 0.60 -12.92
CA GLY A 165 2.92 1.79 -12.79
C GLY A 165 3.75 3.07 -12.77
N GLN A 166 3.08 4.22 -12.65
CA GLN A 166 3.82 5.47 -12.48
C GLN A 166 4.32 5.66 -11.04
N ASP A 167 3.62 5.17 -10.00
CA ASP A 167 4.05 5.41 -8.60
C ASP A 167 3.62 4.31 -7.61
N ALA A 168 4.40 4.11 -6.53
CA ALA A 168 4.03 3.27 -5.39
C ALA A 168 2.75 3.75 -4.66
N GLU A 169 2.39 5.03 -4.80
CA GLU A 169 1.12 5.58 -4.29
C GLU A 169 -0.11 4.89 -4.88
N THR A 170 -0.03 4.40 -6.12
CA THR A 170 -1.15 3.72 -6.80
C THR A 170 -1.56 2.45 -6.05
N LEU A 171 -0.60 1.71 -5.49
CA LEU A 171 -0.87 0.49 -4.70
C LEU A 171 -1.50 0.80 -3.35
N ALA A 172 -1.09 1.90 -2.70
CA ALA A 172 -1.71 2.34 -1.45
C ALA A 172 -3.16 2.78 -1.66
N ARG A 173 -3.45 3.49 -2.76
CA ARG A 173 -4.83 3.86 -3.16
C ARG A 173 -5.70 2.65 -3.51
N ASN A 174 -5.08 1.59 -4.02
CA ASN A 174 -5.73 0.34 -4.37
C ASN A 174 -5.78 -0.68 -3.21
N ALA A 175 -5.30 -0.30 -2.03
CA ALA A 175 -5.39 -1.09 -0.81
C ALA A 175 -6.43 -0.47 0.14
N SER A 176 -7.10 -1.34 0.89
CA SER A 176 -8.08 -0.94 1.89
C SER A 176 -7.89 -1.74 3.17
N ALA A 177 -8.08 -1.06 4.29
CA ALA A 177 -8.12 -1.66 5.61
C ALA A 177 -9.25 -1.03 6.42
N THR A 178 -10.02 -1.84 7.13
CA THR A 178 -11.17 -1.37 7.91
C THR A 178 -11.29 -2.20 9.17
N LEU A 179 -11.58 -1.53 10.28
CA LEU A 179 -11.78 -2.16 11.58
C LEU A 179 -13.21 -1.87 12.04
N LEU A 180 -14.16 -2.66 11.54
CA LEU A 180 -15.59 -2.45 11.76
C LEU A 180 -16.01 -2.96 13.12
N HIS A 181 -16.66 -2.13 13.93
CA HIS A 181 -17.30 -2.57 15.17
C HIS A 181 -18.55 -3.41 14.85
N ARG A 182 -18.82 -4.40 15.70
CA ARG A 182 -20.04 -5.20 15.62
C ARG A 182 -20.91 -4.97 16.84
N GLN A 183 -20.40 -5.34 18.02
CA GLN A 183 -21.11 -5.24 19.31
C GLN A 183 -20.10 -5.52 20.45
N GLY A 184 -20.17 -4.75 21.55
CA GLY A 184 -19.18 -4.86 22.64
C GLY A 184 -17.76 -4.59 22.14
N ASP A 185 -16.77 -5.36 22.59
CA ASP A 185 -15.36 -5.21 22.15
C ASP A 185 -15.02 -6.04 20.90
N HIS A 186 -16.02 -6.50 20.15
CA HIS A 186 -15.83 -7.33 18.97
C HIS A 186 -15.76 -6.50 17.69
N TYR A 187 -14.67 -6.70 16.94
CA TYR A 187 -14.37 -6.03 15.69
C TYR A 187 -14.12 -7.02 14.54
N LEU A 188 -14.35 -6.54 13.32
CA LEU A 188 -14.03 -7.24 12.09
C LEU A 188 -12.94 -6.44 11.37
N LEU A 189 -11.73 -7.00 11.33
CA LEU A 189 -10.68 -6.53 10.44
C LEU A 189 -10.99 -7.01 9.03
N GLN A 190 -11.10 -6.09 8.08
CA GLN A 190 -11.20 -6.38 6.65
C GLN A 190 -10.03 -5.71 5.94
N VAL A 191 -9.29 -6.48 5.15
CA VAL A 191 -8.13 -5.98 4.39
C VAL A 191 -8.21 -6.47 2.96
N GLY A 192 -7.91 -5.58 2.02
CA GLY A 192 -7.85 -5.88 0.59
C GLY A 192 -6.76 -5.09 -0.10
N SER A 193 -6.24 -5.64 -1.20
CA SER A 193 -5.35 -4.93 -2.11
C SER A 193 -5.52 -5.43 -3.54
N LEU A 194 -5.41 -4.51 -4.48
CA LEU A 194 -5.43 -4.76 -5.91
C LEU A 194 -4.11 -4.29 -6.54
N ALA A 195 -3.48 -5.18 -7.31
CA ALA A 195 -2.33 -4.85 -8.16
C ALA A 195 -2.62 -5.22 -9.62
N LEU A 196 -1.87 -4.60 -10.52
CA LEU A 196 -1.89 -4.93 -11.94
C LEU A 196 -0.63 -5.75 -12.28
N ILE A 197 -0.79 -6.77 -13.10
CA ILE A 197 0.30 -7.61 -13.62
C ILE A 197 0.58 -7.18 -15.06
N ASP A 198 1.85 -6.98 -15.36
CA ASP A 198 2.33 -6.39 -16.60
C ASP A 198 2.94 -7.41 -17.55
N ASN A 199 3.92 -8.18 -17.06
CA ASN A 199 4.67 -9.06 -17.95
C ASN A 199 4.28 -10.52 -17.82
N ARG A 200 4.19 -11.15 -19.00
CA ARG A 200 4.44 -12.57 -19.22
C ARG A 200 5.65 -12.65 -20.15
N MET A 201 6.83 -12.85 -19.59
CA MET A 201 8.03 -13.16 -20.39
C MET A 201 7.98 -14.63 -20.79
N ASP A 202 7.77 -14.93 -22.08
CA ASP A 202 7.85 -16.28 -22.62
C ASP A 202 9.23 -16.48 -23.29
N ASP A 203 10.14 -17.18 -22.63
CA ASP A 203 11.42 -17.63 -23.22
C ASP A 203 11.25 -19.02 -23.82
N VAL A 204 11.35 -19.12 -25.15
CA VAL A 204 11.24 -20.38 -25.88
C VAL A 204 12.61 -20.77 -26.45
N ARG A 205 13.14 -21.91 -26.00
CA ARG A 205 14.37 -22.50 -26.52
C ARG A 205 14.06 -23.80 -27.21
N VAL A 206 14.40 -23.88 -28.50
CA VAL A 206 14.28 -25.08 -29.31
C VAL A 206 15.66 -25.57 -29.70
N GLU A 207 16.05 -26.73 -29.20
CA GLU A 207 17.29 -27.39 -29.58
C GLU A 207 16.97 -28.55 -30.51
N LYS A 208 17.56 -28.56 -31.69
CA LYS A 208 17.44 -29.66 -32.64
C LYS A 208 18.82 -30.28 -32.87
N LYS A 209 18.95 -31.57 -32.55
CA LYS A 209 20.13 -32.37 -32.88
C LYS A 209 19.76 -33.30 -34.02
N VAL A 210 20.51 -33.18 -35.12
CA VAL A 210 20.39 -34.00 -36.33
C VAL A 210 21.74 -34.60 -36.65
N CYS A 211 21.76 -35.69 -37.41
CA CYS A 211 23.00 -36.32 -37.84
C CYS A 211 23.98 -35.38 -38.57
N SER A 212 23.47 -34.34 -39.23
CA SER A 212 24.24 -33.37 -40.03
C SER A 212 24.65 -32.10 -39.27
N GLY A 213 24.32 -31.96 -37.98
CA GLY A 213 24.65 -30.76 -37.21
C GLY A 213 23.75 -30.50 -35.99
N HIS A 214 24.03 -29.40 -35.30
CA HIS A 214 23.26 -28.90 -34.15
C HIS A 214 22.70 -27.53 -34.50
N THR A 215 21.43 -27.30 -34.17
CA THR A 215 20.81 -25.98 -34.33
C THR A 215 20.10 -25.61 -33.04
N VAL A 216 20.40 -24.43 -32.50
CA VAL A 216 19.65 -23.82 -31.41
C VAL A 216 18.89 -22.64 -31.95
N ARG A 217 17.60 -22.58 -31.62
CA ARG A 217 16.77 -21.40 -31.84
C ARG A 217 16.30 -20.90 -30.49
N ASN A 218 16.64 -19.65 -30.19
CA ASN A 218 16.16 -18.95 -29.00
C ASN A 218 15.15 -17.89 -29.44
N GLU A 219 13.95 -17.95 -28.89
CA GLU A 219 12.94 -16.91 -29.06
C GLU A 219 12.64 -16.29 -27.71
N HIS A 220 12.71 -14.96 -27.67
CA HIS A 220 12.38 -14.18 -26.49
C HIS A 220 11.13 -13.37 -26.80
N HIS A 221 10.05 -13.63 -26.05
CA HIS A 221 8.80 -12.88 -26.17
C HIS A 221 8.56 -12.14 -24.87
N THR A 222 8.62 -10.81 -24.92
CA THR A 222 8.24 -9.96 -23.78
C THR A 222 6.92 -9.26 -24.10
N ARG A 223 6.02 -9.24 -23.12
CA ARG A 223 4.69 -8.64 -23.23
C ARG A 223 4.54 -7.59 -22.13
N SER A 224 4.80 -6.32 -22.44
CA SER A 224 4.68 -5.20 -21.50
C SER A 224 3.49 -4.31 -21.86
N GLY A 225 2.79 -3.82 -20.86
CA GLY A 225 1.98 -2.62 -20.87
C GLY A 225 2.90 -1.40 -20.85
N ASP A 226 2.73 -0.57 -21.88
CA ASP A 226 3.43 0.68 -22.17
C ASP A 226 4.91 0.62 -22.66
N GLN A 227 5.02 1.00 -23.94
CA GLN A 227 6.15 1.30 -24.82
C GLN A 227 7.24 0.23 -25.08
N PRO A 228 7.44 -0.15 -26.36
CA PRO A 228 8.57 -0.98 -26.77
C PRO A 228 9.85 -0.12 -26.87
N SER A 229 10.81 -0.29 -25.95
CA SER A 229 12.19 0.10 -26.25
C SER A 229 12.90 -1.05 -26.95
N MET A 230 12.99 -0.95 -28.26
CA MET A 230 13.67 -1.93 -29.12
C MET A 230 15.19 -1.79 -28.96
N LYS A 231 15.82 -2.71 -28.21
CA LYS A 231 17.26 -2.98 -28.35
C LYS A 231 17.44 -4.39 -28.88
N ILE A 232 17.77 -4.47 -30.16
CA ILE A 232 18.26 -5.69 -30.79
C ILE A 232 19.67 -5.93 -30.23
N THR A 233 19.84 -7.03 -29.50
CA THR A 233 21.20 -7.55 -29.26
C THR A 233 21.48 -8.50 -30.42
N GLN A 234 22.48 -8.17 -31.25
CA GLN A 234 22.89 -9.07 -32.34
C GLN A 234 23.61 -10.29 -31.74
N PRO A 235 23.35 -11.50 -32.24
CA PRO A 235 24.05 -12.70 -31.81
C PRO A 235 25.53 -12.63 -32.22
N THR A 236 26.41 -12.91 -31.26
CA THR A 236 27.81 -13.23 -31.48
C THR A 236 27.97 -14.75 -31.51
N GLY A 237 27.85 -15.36 -32.69
CA GLY A 237 28.14 -16.78 -32.90
C GLY A 237 27.58 -17.31 -34.21
N GLU A 238 28.40 -18.04 -34.97
CA GLU A 238 27.95 -18.78 -36.16
C GLU A 238 26.97 -19.90 -35.70
N ASP A 239 25.83 -20.02 -36.39
CA ASP A 239 24.75 -21.02 -36.27
C ASP A 239 23.62 -20.84 -35.21
N ASP A 240 23.60 -19.78 -34.40
CA ASP A 240 22.49 -19.49 -33.46
C ASP A 240 21.50 -18.44 -34.01
N PHE A 241 20.26 -18.85 -34.27
CA PHE A 241 19.18 -17.93 -34.66
C PHE A 241 18.42 -17.44 -33.41
N SER A 242 18.63 -16.19 -33.02
CA SER A 242 17.81 -15.49 -32.02
C SER A 242 16.76 -14.60 -32.69
N SER A 243 15.47 -14.82 -32.45
CA SER A 243 14.39 -13.92 -32.92
C SER A 243 13.56 -13.41 -31.74
N GLY A 244 13.51 -12.09 -31.55
CA GLY A 244 12.67 -11.45 -30.54
C GLY A 244 11.37 -10.92 -31.15
N MET A 245 10.24 -11.13 -30.49
CA MET A 245 8.94 -10.60 -30.91
C MET A 245 8.24 -9.94 -29.71
N TRP A 246 7.67 -8.75 -29.92
CA TRP A 246 7.10 -7.90 -28.88
C TRP A 246 5.62 -7.65 -29.15
N PHE A 247 4.77 -7.72 -28.11
CA PHE A 247 3.35 -7.40 -28.20
C PHE A 247 2.90 -6.58 -26.99
N THR A 248 2.00 -5.62 -27.20
CA THR A 248 1.37 -4.84 -26.13
C THR A 248 0.06 -5.51 -25.69
N LEU A 249 -0.14 -5.71 -24.39
CA LEU A 249 -1.40 -6.17 -23.80
C LEU A 249 -1.78 -5.26 -22.64
N SER A 250 -3.08 -5.16 -22.33
CA SER A 250 -3.56 -4.46 -21.15
C SER A 250 -3.20 -5.22 -19.86
N PRO A 251 -2.77 -4.53 -18.80
CA PRO A 251 -2.44 -5.18 -17.52
C PRO A 251 -3.63 -5.96 -16.93
N LEU A 252 -3.34 -7.06 -16.22
CA LEU A 252 -4.36 -7.90 -15.59
C LEU A 252 -4.50 -7.60 -14.08
N PRO A 253 -5.71 -7.40 -13.54
CA PRO A 253 -5.91 -7.18 -12.12
C PRO A 253 -5.72 -8.47 -11.31
N MET A 254 -4.96 -8.37 -10.21
CA MET A 254 -4.82 -9.40 -9.18
C MET A 254 -5.26 -8.82 -7.84
N THR A 255 -6.18 -9.50 -7.16
CA THR A 255 -6.71 -9.12 -5.85
C THR A 255 -6.25 -10.08 -4.77
N VAL A 256 -5.96 -9.53 -3.59
CA VAL A 256 -5.78 -10.30 -2.35
C VAL A 256 -6.58 -9.65 -1.24
N GLY A 257 -7.11 -10.44 -0.32
CA GLY A 257 -7.83 -9.91 0.83
C GLY A 257 -8.32 -10.98 1.77
N PHE A 258 -8.66 -10.57 2.98
CA PHE A 258 -9.23 -11.44 4.00
C PHE A 258 -10.06 -10.62 4.98
N TYR A 259 -10.80 -11.35 5.82
CA TYR A 259 -11.44 -10.80 7.00
C TYR A 259 -11.12 -11.64 8.23
N GLN A 260 -11.04 -11.00 9.39
CA GLN A 260 -10.77 -11.63 10.66
C GLN A 260 -11.62 -10.99 11.75
N LYS A 261 -12.38 -11.83 12.46
CA LYS A 261 -13.06 -11.42 13.70
C LYS A 261 -12.04 -11.38 14.83
N MET A 262 -12.09 -10.33 15.64
CA MET A 262 -11.19 -10.13 16.76
C MET A 262 -11.90 -9.41 17.90
N GLU A 263 -11.37 -9.59 19.09
CA GLU A 263 -11.72 -8.80 20.27
C GLU A 263 -10.58 -7.79 20.48
N LEU A 264 -10.90 -6.50 20.50
CA LEU A 264 -9.89 -5.47 20.75
C LEU A 264 -9.77 -5.23 22.26
N THR A 265 -8.54 -5.20 22.74
CA THR A 265 -8.18 -4.81 24.11
C THR A 265 -7.22 -3.61 24.02
N ASP A 266 -6.81 -3.01 25.13
CA ASP A 266 -5.79 -1.93 25.08
C ASP A 266 -4.35 -2.44 24.83
N HIS A 267 -4.22 -3.71 24.44
CA HIS A 267 -2.94 -4.35 24.15
C HIS A 267 -2.75 -4.61 22.66
N SER A 268 -1.49 -4.83 22.28
CA SER A 268 -1.18 -5.24 20.91
C SER A 268 -1.79 -6.61 20.62
N LEU A 269 -2.42 -6.73 19.46
CA LEU A 269 -3.03 -7.97 18.98
C LEU A 269 -2.31 -8.41 17.70
N SER A 270 -1.87 -9.66 17.65
CA SER A 270 -1.34 -10.25 16.43
C SER A 270 -1.97 -11.61 16.15
N GLY A 271 -1.93 -12.00 14.89
CA GLY A 271 -2.46 -13.30 14.49
C GLY A 271 -2.02 -13.69 13.10
N GLN A 272 -2.26 -14.95 12.78
CA GLN A 272 -2.00 -15.53 11.48
C GLN A 272 -3.11 -16.49 11.11
N ARG A 273 -3.44 -16.57 9.82
CA ARG A 273 -4.45 -17.47 9.28
C ARG A 273 -4.08 -17.94 7.88
N GLU A 274 -4.27 -19.23 7.62
CA GLU A 274 -4.28 -19.77 6.25
C GLU A 274 -5.57 -19.32 5.55
N LEU A 275 -5.42 -18.64 4.42
CA LEU A 275 -6.54 -18.14 3.60
C LEU A 275 -6.98 -19.19 2.58
N ASP A 276 -6.02 -19.84 1.94
CA ASP A 276 -6.26 -20.84 0.90
C ASP A 276 -5.10 -21.83 0.84
N ARG A 277 -5.43 -23.07 0.47
CA ARG A 277 -4.47 -24.13 0.21
C ARG A 277 -4.91 -24.94 -0.99
N LYS A 278 -4.16 -24.82 -2.08
CA LYS A 278 -4.36 -25.62 -3.28
C LYS A 278 -3.43 -26.81 -3.24
N ARG A 279 -3.99 -28.00 -3.42
CA ARG A 279 -3.23 -29.24 -3.49
C ARG A 279 -3.70 -30.03 -4.70
N GLU A 280 -2.86 -30.07 -5.71
CA GLU A 280 -2.99 -30.93 -6.88
C GLU A 280 -1.95 -32.04 -6.79
N THR A 281 -2.08 -33.07 -7.63
CA THR A 281 -1.22 -34.28 -7.58
C THR A 281 0.28 -33.97 -7.59
N HIS A 282 0.68 -32.87 -8.23
CA HIS A 282 2.08 -32.48 -8.42
C HIS A 282 2.37 -31.01 -8.10
N TYR A 283 1.43 -30.31 -7.45
CA TYR A 283 1.55 -28.89 -7.13
C TYR A 283 0.88 -28.60 -5.79
N GLN A 284 1.56 -27.83 -4.94
CA GLN A 284 1.00 -27.32 -3.70
C GLN A 284 1.27 -25.83 -3.58
N GLU A 285 0.24 -25.09 -3.19
CA GLU A 285 0.28 -23.65 -2.95
C GLU A 285 -0.47 -23.34 -1.67
N THR A 286 0.09 -22.46 -0.85
CA THR A 286 -0.50 -22.01 0.41
C THR A 286 -0.48 -20.49 0.43
N THR A 287 -1.61 -19.88 0.80
CA THR A 287 -1.72 -18.45 1.05
C THR A 287 -2.01 -18.22 2.52
N THR A 288 -1.18 -17.45 3.20
CA THR A 288 -1.36 -17.09 4.62
C THR A 288 -1.40 -15.59 4.77
N ALA A 289 -2.24 -15.11 5.69
CA ALA A 289 -2.24 -13.73 6.14
C ALA A 289 -1.76 -13.69 7.59
N SER A 290 -0.88 -12.75 7.90
CA SER A 290 -0.53 -12.36 9.26
C SER A 290 -0.83 -10.89 9.46
N TRP A 291 -1.21 -10.53 10.67
CA TRP A 291 -1.53 -9.16 11.04
C TRP A 291 -0.99 -8.84 12.43
N SER A 292 -0.68 -7.57 12.64
CA SER A 292 -0.31 -6.98 13.91
C SER A 292 -1.05 -5.64 14.03
N LEU A 293 -1.87 -5.51 15.07
CA LEU A 293 -2.49 -4.27 15.51
C LEU A 293 -1.79 -3.81 16.77
N LYS A 294 -1.26 -2.59 16.77
CA LYS A 294 -0.65 -1.97 17.94
C LYS A 294 -1.45 -0.72 18.32
N PRO A 295 -1.99 -0.64 19.54
CA PRO A 295 -2.64 0.57 19.99
C PRO A 295 -1.58 1.65 20.28
N LYS A 296 -1.88 2.88 19.90
CA LYS A 296 -1.16 4.08 20.30
C LYS A 296 -2.12 4.91 21.14
N ASN A 297 -1.75 5.11 22.41
CA ASN A 297 -2.47 6.00 23.30
C ASN A 297 -2.29 7.46 22.80
N PRO A 298 -3.39 8.17 22.47
CA PRO A 298 -3.32 9.53 21.95
C PRO A 298 -3.18 10.61 23.04
N CYS A 299 -3.32 10.29 24.33
CA CYS A 299 -3.41 11.27 25.42
C CYS A 299 -2.24 12.26 25.43
N MET A 300 -1.00 11.78 25.28
CA MET A 300 0.18 12.67 25.27
C MET A 300 0.19 13.62 24.08
N GLU A 301 -0.35 13.19 22.95
CA GLU A 301 -0.42 13.99 21.74
C GLU A 301 -1.51 15.08 21.86
N VAL A 302 -2.62 14.76 22.53
CA VAL A 302 -3.66 15.73 22.86
C VAL A 302 -3.16 16.73 23.91
N VAL A 303 -2.43 16.28 24.93
CA VAL A 303 -1.78 17.18 25.92
C VAL A 303 -0.82 18.15 25.23
N ASP A 304 0.04 17.65 24.36
CA ASP A 304 0.99 18.47 23.58
C ASP A 304 0.25 19.56 22.79
N ARG A 305 -0.84 19.18 22.10
CA ARG A 305 -1.67 20.11 21.34
C ARG A 305 -2.34 21.15 22.23
N ILE A 306 -2.94 20.75 23.36
CA ILE A 306 -3.54 21.66 24.34
C ILE A 306 -2.52 22.69 24.84
N LEU A 307 -1.31 22.25 25.19
CA LEU A 307 -0.26 23.13 25.68
C LEU A 307 0.21 24.12 24.62
N LYS A 308 0.28 23.68 23.35
CA LYS A 308 0.57 24.57 22.22
C LYS A 308 -0.55 25.62 22.06
N ASP A 309 -1.80 25.19 22.01
CA ASP A 309 -2.95 26.09 21.83
C ASP A 309 -3.08 27.08 22.99
N LEU A 310 -2.83 26.64 24.24
CA LEU A 310 -2.78 27.53 25.41
C LEU A 310 -1.65 28.56 25.29
N ALA A 311 -0.48 28.17 24.78
CA ALA A 311 0.63 29.10 24.58
C ALA A 311 0.30 30.19 23.55
N PHE A 312 -0.43 29.83 22.49
CA PHE A 312 -0.96 30.79 21.50
C PHE A 312 -2.02 31.69 22.13
N ALA A 313 -3.01 31.15 22.84
CA ALA A 313 -4.02 31.94 23.53
C ALA A 313 -3.38 32.96 24.50
N GLN A 314 -2.38 32.54 25.28
CA GLN A 314 -1.64 33.44 26.18
C GLN A 314 -0.84 34.52 25.44
N ALA A 315 -0.31 34.22 24.25
CA ALA A 315 0.43 35.17 23.44
C ALA A 315 -0.49 36.19 22.75
N TYR A 316 -1.62 35.75 22.19
CA TYR A 316 -2.67 36.64 21.70
C TYR A 316 -3.23 37.52 22.82
N GLY A 317 -3.35 36.98 24.04
CA GLY A 317 -3.76 37.71 25.23
C GLY A 317 -2.73 38.71 25.81
N ASP A 318 -1.50 38.76 25.29
CA ASP A 318 -0.42 39.59 25.87
C ASP A 318 -0.59 41.06 25.46
N ARG A 319 -1.16 41.87 26.37
CA ARG A 319 -1.38 43.32 26.15
C ARG A 319 -0.14 44.07 25.69
N LYS A 320 1.06 43.67 26.11
CA LYS A 320 2.30 44.33 25.67
C LYS A 320 2.54 44.15 24.18
N ILE A 321 2.15 43.01 23.62
CA ILE A 321 2.27 42.74 22.18
C ILE A 321 1.17 43.49 21.43
N GLN A 322 -0.06 43.50 21.97
CA GLN A 322 -1.19 44.23 21.40
C GLN A 322 -0.91 45.74 21.29
N ASP A 323 -0.33 46.34 22.34
CA ASP A 323 -0.02 47.78 22.39
C ASP A 323 1.21 48.16 21.55
N PHE A 324 2.11 47.21 21.30
CA PHE A 324 3.37 47.45 20.59
C PHE A 324 3.22 47.34 19.06
N ALA A 325 2.41 46.41 18.58
CA ALA A 325 2.33 46.13 17.15
C ALA A 325 1.65 47.27 16.37
N ALA A 326 2.24 47.67 15.25
CA ALA A 326 1.70 48.74 14.40
C ALA A 326 0.50 48.26 13.56
N ASP A 327 0.47 46.98 13.19
CA ASP A 327 -0.56 46.37 12.37
C ASP A 327 -0.77 44.87 12.71
N LYS A 328 -1.78 44.26 12.07
CA LYS A 328 -2.14 42.85 12.25
C LYS A 328 -0.99 41.89 11.91
N GLN A 329 -0.24 42.15 10.86
CA GLN A 329 0.81 41.25 10.40
C GLN A 329 2.01 41.24 11.36
N GLU A 330 2.42 42.42 11.84
CA GLU A 330 3.44 42.54 12.87
C GLU A 330 2.98 41.88 14.18
N TYR A 331 1.71 42.09 14.55
CA TYR A 331 1.11 41.50 15.73
C TYR A 331 1.16 39.96 15.71
N GLU A 332 0.67 39.32 14.66
CA GLU A 332 0.68 37.85 14.49
C GLU A 332 2.10 37.27 14.52
N LYS A 333 3.07 37.98 13.95
CA LYS A 333 4.48 37.58 13.99
C LYS A 333 5.04 37.59 15.42
N LEU A 334 4.74 38.64 16.19
CA LEU A 334 5.17 38.76 17.59
C LEU A 334 4.47 37.72 18.48
N VAL A 335 3.18 37.48 18.24
CA VAL A 335 2.42 36.41 18.89
C VAL A 335 3.07 35.06 18.64
N SER A 336 3.41 34.74 17.38
CA SER A 336 4.07 33.48 17.02
C SER A 336 5.40 33.29 17.77
N GLN A 337 6.22 34.34 17.85
CA GLN A 337 7.48 34.29 18.61
C GLN A 337 7.25 34.08 20.11
N ARG A 338 6.25 34.77 20.68
CA ARG A 338 5.89 34.68 22.10
C ARG A 338 5.32 33.31 22.44
N ALA A 339 4.40 32.79 21.64
CA ALA A 339 3.80 31.48 21.79
C ALA A 339 4.87 30.39 21.73
N TYR A 340 5.78 30.46 20.76
CA TYR A 340 6.91 29.53 20.65
C TYR A 340 7.79 29.55 21.92
N LYS A 341 8.09 30.74 22.46
CA LYS A 341 8.85 30.88 23.71
C LYS A 341 8.09 30.34 24.92
N ASN A 342 6.78 30.61 25.02
CA ASN A 342 5.93 30.11 26.09
C ASN A 342 5.82 28.58 26.07
N TYR A 343 5.81 28.00 24.87
CA TYR A 343 5.74 26.55 24.65
C TYR A 343 7.08 25.85 24.95
N THR A 344 8.18 26.32 24.34
CA THR A 344 9.51 25.68 24.46
C THR A 344 10.24 26.00 25.76
N GLY A 345 9.97 27.15 26.38
CA GLY A 345 10.60 27.60 27.63
C GLY A 345 10.17 26.83 28.88
N ARG A 346 9.19 25.92 28.78
CA ARG A 346 8.66 25.13 29.91
C ARG A 346 9.39 23.78 30.16
N GLY A 347 10.50 23.50 29.46
CA GLY A 347 11.34 22.34 29.76
C GLY A 347 10.71 20.98 29.40
N PHE A 348 9.74 20.94 28.49
CA PHE A 348 9.19 19.69 27.97
C PHE A 348 10.23 18.99 27.08
N SER A 349 10.53 17.72 27.37
CA SER A 349 11.37 16.88 26.53
C SER A 349 10.76 16.79 25.14
N ARG A 350 11.60 17.04 24.11
CA ARG A 350 11.28 16.79 22.70
C ARG A 350 10.56 15.44 22.55
N PRO A 351 9.45 15.36 21.80
CA PRO A 351 9.02 14.09 21.22
C PRO A 351 10.16 13.55 20.35
N ASP A 352 10.30 12.23 20.36
CA ASP A 352 11.27 11.44 19.59
C ASP A 352 11.48 11.99 18.16
N PRO A 353 12.73 12.22 17.70
CA PRO A 353 13.00 12.74 16.36
C PRO A 353 12.58 11.80 15.22
N ASP A 354 12.13 10.57 15.51
CA ASP A 354 11.60 9.63 14.53
C ASP A 354 10.07 9.74 14.31
N GLY A 355 9.42 10.78 14.85
CA GLY A 355 7.97 10.91 14.89
C GLY A 355 7.37 12.09 14.13
N ASN A 356 7.66 12.27 12.84
CA ASN A 356 6.89 13.05 11.85
C ASN A 356 6.09 14.26 12.41
N SER A 357 6.75 15.10 13.20
CA SER A 357 6.20 16.37 13.67
C SER A 357 6.47 17.39 12.58
N GLY A 358 5.42 17.65 11.78
CA GLY A 358 5.40 18.58 10.65
C GLY A 358 6.28 19.79 10.90
N GLY A 359 7.46 19.76 10.28
CA GLY A 359 8.38 20.88 10.22
C GLY A 359 8.03 21.70 8.99
N ALA A 360 7.86 23.00 9.21
CA ALA A 360 7.93 24.09 8.25
C ALA A 360 8.47 23.67 6.86
N GLY A 361 7.60 23.60 5.85
CA GLY A 361 8.06 23.39 4.47
C GLY A 361 7.05 22.85 3.46
N GLU A 362 5.92 22.27 3.88
CA GLU A 362 4.84 21.90 2.96
C GLU A 362 3.74 22.95 3.09
N SER A 363 3.21 23.43 1.95
CA SER A 363 1.99 24.25 1.88
C SER A 363 0.97 23.73 2.88
N GLU A 364 0.87 24.35 4.05
CA GLU A 364 0.01 23.86 5.12
C GLU A 364 -1.40 24.03 4.61
N VAL A 365 -2.07 22.91 4.31
CA VAL A 365 -3.51 22.92 4.17
C VAL A 365 -4.03 23.26 5.55
N GLU A 366 -4.36 24.52 5.75
CA GLU A 366 -4.93 25.03 6.98
C GLU A 366 -6.45 25.00 6.88
N LEU A 367 -7.08 24.79 8.03
CA LEU A 367 -8.50 25.03 8.17
C LEU A 367 -8.64 26.53 8.41
N GLU A 368 -9.35 27.24 7.54
CA GLU A 368 -9.42 28.71 7.62
C GLU A 368 -10.82 29.22 7.33
N VAL A 369 -11.12 30.43 7.80
CA VAL A 369 -12.36 31.14 7.48
C VAL A 369 -12.12 32.08 6.30
N GLY A 370 -12.75 31.77 5.18
CA GLY A 370 -12.72 32.63 4.00
C GLY A 370 -13.43 33.96 4.21
N ILE A 371 -13.16 34.92 3.33
CA ILE A 371 -13.77 36.26 3.34
C ILE A 371 -15.31 36.26 3.26
N ASP A 372 -15.93 35.15 2.87
CA ASP A 372 -17.37 34.94 2.83
C ASP A 372 -17.94 34.34 4.14
N CYS A 373 -17.15 34.37 5.23
CA CYS A 373 -17.47 33.77 6.53
C CYS A 373 -17.81 32.28 6.42
N LYS A 374 -17.12 31.54 5.55
CA LYS A 374 -17.25 30.09 5.42
C LYS A 374 -15.92 29.40 5.67
N LEU A 375 -16.03 28.22 6.27
CA LEU A 375 -14.90 27.34 6.49
C LEU A 375 -14.38 26.79 5.16
N GLN A 376 -13.07 26.84 4.97
CA GLN A 376 -12.36 26.27 3.82
C GLN A 376 -11.33 25.24 4.30
N GLY A 377 -10.95 24.31 3.43
CA GLY A 377 -9.91 23.32 3.74
C GLY A 377 -10.33 22.11 4.58
N ASP A 378 -11.60 22.00 5.00
CA ASP A 378 -12.11 20.97 5.91
C ASP A 378 -11.74 19.52 5.52
N LYS A 379 -12.01 19.13 4.28
CA LYS A 379 -11.70 17.80 3.75
C LYS A 379 -10.21 17.55 3.73
N ALA A 380 -9.44 18.49 3.19
CA ALA A 380 -8.00 18.31 2.99
C ALA A 380 -7.24 18.32 4.32
N PHE A 381 -7.64 19.15 5.28
CA PHE A 381 -7.10 19.15 6.65
C PHE A 381 -7.41 17.84 7.38
N LYS A 382 -8.66 17.35 7.27
CA LYS A 382 -9.05 16.04 7.82
C LYS A 382 -8.23 14.90 7.21
N GLU A 383 -8.08 14.88 5.90
CA GLU A 383 -7.29 13.88 5.19
C GLU A 383 -5.82 13.91 5.61
N ARG A 384 -5.23 15.09 5.85
CA ARG A 384 -3.87 15.24 6.39
C ARG A 384 -3.74 14.60 7.77
N LEU A 385 -4.64 14.92 8.70
CA LEU A 385 -4.59 14.35 10.05
C LEU A 385 -4.76 12.81 10.04
N LEU A 386 -5.63 12.29 9.18
CA LEU A 386 -5.78 10.85 8.97
C LEU A 386 -4.51 10.21 8.38
N LYS A 387 -3.88 10.86 7.39
CA LYS A 387 -2.57 10.45 6.84
C LYS A 387 -1.49 10.40 7.90
N GLU A 388 -1.50 11.33 8.84
CA GLU A 388 -0.51 11.39 9.91
C GLU A 388 -0.80 10.39 11.05
N CYS A 389 -2.00 9.79 11.10
CA CYS A 389 -2.53 9.05 12.26
C CYS A 389 -2.65 9.94 13.51
N ARG A 390 -3.17 11.16 13.35
CA ARG A 390 -3.45 12.06 14.48
C ARG A 390 -4.83 11.73 15.07
N PRO A 391 -5.05 11.92 16.38
CA PRO A 391 -6.35 11.68 16.99
C PRO A 391 -7.37 12.69 16.48
N MET A 392 -8.57 12.21 16.13
CA MET A 392 -9.63 13.04 15.52
C MET A 392 -10.13 14.18 16.43
N ILE A 393 -9.90 14.09 17.75
CA ILE A 393 -10.21 15.21 18.65
C ILE A 393 -9.41 16.47 18.29
N ILE A 394 -8.19 16.35 17.76
CA ILE A 394 -7.41 17.50 17.27
C ILE A 394 -8.08 18.17 16.06
N PHE A 395 -8.69 17.37 15.18
CA PHE A 395 -9.50 17.90 14.08
C PHE A 395 -10.71 18.64 14.63
N ASN A 396 -11.47 18.01 15.55
CA ASN A 396 -12.68 18.60 16.11
C ASN A 396 -12.39 19.90 16.86
N ALA A 397 -11.31 19.95 17.65
CA ALA A 397 -10.91 21.16 18.37
C ALA A 397 -10.51 22.30 17.44
N THR A 398 -9.71 22.01 16.39
CA THR A 398 -9.39 23.00 15.34
C THR A 398 -10.66 23.44 14.61
N TYR A 399 -11.58 22.52 14.33
CA TYR A 399 -12.86 22.84 13.69
C TYR A 399 -13.72 23.75 14.57
N ASP A 400 -13.82 23.49 15.87
CA ASP A 400 -14.56 24.31 16.83
C ASP A 400 -13.94 25.71 16.96
N HIS A 401 -12.61 25.80 16.92
CA HIS A 401 -11.86 27.07 16.85
C HIS A 401 -12.25 27.87 15.61
N GLU A 402 -12.09 27.31 14.40
CA GLU A 402 -12.43 28.02 13.16
C GLU A 402 -13.92 28.34 13.03
N MET A 403 -14.80 27.47 13.53
CA MET A 403 -16.23 27.74 13.58
C MET A 403 -16.59 28.89 14.53
N THR A 404 -15.74 29.19 15.51
CA THR A 404 -15.87 30.38 16.36
C THR A 404 -15.58 31.64 15.54
N HIS A 405 -14.53 31.63 14.71
CA HIS A 405 -14.26 32.69 13.73
C HIS A 405 -15.39 32.87 12.71
N VAL A 406 -16.00 31.77 12.23
CA VAL A 406 -17.20 31.86 11.37
C VAL A 406 -18.34 32.61 12.08
N ARG A 407 -18.56 32.37 13.38
CA ARG A 407 -19.61 33.05 14.16
C ARG A 407 -19.27 34.52 14.37
N GLN A 408 -18.03 34.84 14.72
CA GLN A 408 -17.53 36.21 14.89
C GLN A 408 -17.69 37.01 13.58
N CYS A 409 -17.24 36.44 12.46
CA CYS A 409 -17.37 37.01 11.11
C CYS A 409 -18.84 37.28 10.73
N LYS A 410 -19.75 36.33 10.99
CA LYS A 410 -21.20 36.51 10.71
C LYS A 410 -21.86 37.56 11.60
N LYS A 411 -21.35 37.76 12.81
CA LYS A 411 -21.89 38.76 13.75
C LYS A 411 -21.52 40.18 13.32
N ASN A 412 -20.31 40.39 12.78
CA ASN A 412 -19.89 41.70 12.27
C ASN A 412 -18.79 41.57 11.20
N HIS A 413 -19.20 41.41 9.94
CA HIS A 413 -18.31 41.12 8.81
C HIS A 413 -17.29 42.23 8.51
N GLU A 414 -17.72 43.50 8.57
CA GLU A 414 -16.85 44.66 8.32
C GLU A 414 -15.79 44.83 9.41
N ALA A 415 -16.13 44.56 10.68
CA ALA A 415 -15.16 44.61 11.77
C ALA A 415 -14.15 43.47 11.69
N PHE A 416 -14.59 42.25 11.35
CA PHE A 416 -13.77 41.04 11.27
C PHE A 416 -12.65 41.14 10.20
N SER A 417 -12.90 41.86 9.11
CA SER A 417 -11.92 42.06 8.02
C SER A 417 -10.93 43.21 8.26
N GLY A 418 -11.20 44.10 9.22
CA GLY A 418 -10.41 45.29 9.53
C GLY A 418 -9.91 45.38 10.98
N LEU A 419 -9.78 44.24 11.66
CA LEU A 419 -9.47 44.19 13.10
C LEU A 419 -8.13 44.84 13.42
N LYS A 420 -8.13 45.66 14.48
CA LYS A 420 -6.90 46.13 15.13
C LYS A 420 -6.28 44.99 15.95
N PRO A 421 -4.98 45.02 16.26
CA PRO A 421 -4.30 43.99 17.06
C PRO A 421 -5.06 43.55 18.33
N VAL A 422 -5.67 44.49 19.06
CA VAL A 422 -6.47 44.20 20.27
C VAL A 422 -7.72 43.37 19.95
N ASP A 423 -8.41 43.68 18.86
CA ASP A 423 -9.62 42.95 18.46
C ASP A 423 -9.28 41.57 17.90
N VAL A 424 -8.18 41.44 17.13
CA VAL A 424 -7.62 40.14 16.71
C VAL A 424 -7.30 39.29 17.94
N GLY A 425 -6.56 39.85 18.90
CA GLY A 425 -6.18 39.13 20.11
C GLY A 425 -7.37 38.65 20.93
N ARG A 426 -8.44 39.45 21.01
CA ARG A 426 -9.69 39.04 21.68
C ARG A 426 -10.34 37.86 20.96
N GLU A 427 -10.56 37.98 19.64
CA GLU A 427 -11.26 36.96 18.85
C GLU A 427 -10.51 35.62 18.81
N GLU A 428 -9.19 35.65 18.66
CA GLU A 428 -8.30 34.49 18.70
C GLU A 428 -8.31 33.81 20.07
N VAL A 429 -8.23 34.58 21.17
CA VAL A 429 -8.30 34.03 22.53
C VAL A 429 -9.60 33.27 22.75
N GLU A 430 -10.75 33.82 22.33
CA GLU A 430 -12.04 33.12 22.40
C GLU A 430 -12.02 31.80 21.64
N ALA A 431 -11.55 31.82 20.39
CA ALA A 431 -11.51 30.64 19.52
C ALA A 431 -10.57 29.56 20.09
N TYR A 432 -9.38 29.92 20.58
CA TYR A 432 -8.46 28.98 21.23
C TYR A 432 -9.03 28.39 22.52
N ILE A 433 -9.70 29.19 23.35
CA ILE A 433 -10.37 28.68 24.57
C ILE A 433 -11.38 27.59 24.19
N VAL A 434 -12.25 27.84 23.21
CA VAL A 434 -13.25 26.87 22.75
C VAL A 434 -12.59 25.56 22.28
N GLY A 435 -11.53 25.66 21.47
CA GLY A 435 -10.77 24.49 21.02
C GLY A 435 -10.12 23.70 22.16
N ILE A 436 -9.50 24.39 23.12
CA ILE A 436 -8.87 23.78 24.31
C ILE A 436 -9.91 23.05 25.16
N GLU A 437 -11.08 23.66 25.39
CA GLU A 437 -12.16 23.04 26.16
C GLU A 437 -12.71 21.78 25.53
N SER A 438 -12.86 21.77 24.20
CA SER A 438 -13.25 20.59 23.43
C SER A 438 -12.29 19.42 23.72
N MET A 439 -10.97 19.69 23.73
CA MET A 439 -9.97 18.67 24.07
C MET A 439 -9.91 18.33 25.56
N LEU A 440 -10.11 19.28 26.47
CA LEU A 440 -10.13 19.02 27.92
C LEU A 440 -11.31 18.13 28.32
N SER A 441 -12.49 18.41 27.76
CA SER A 441 -13.69 17.57 27.94
C SER A 441 -13.41 16.14 27.48
N TRP A 442 -12.84 15.98 26.28
CA TRP A 442 -12.43 14.68 25.77
C TRP A 442 -11.38 14.00 26.67
N MET A 443 -10.40 14.74 27.20
CA MET A 443 -9.40 14.20 28.11
C MET A 443 -9.98 13.68 29.42
N GLN A 444 -11.04 14.29 29.95
CA GLN A 444 -11.70 13.82 31.17
C GLN A 444 -12.30 12.42 30.97
N ASP A 445 -12.87 12.17 29.79
CA ASP A 445 -13.50 10.89 29.47
C ASP A 445 -12.48 9.80 29.11
N PHE A 446 -11.37 10.16 28.45
CA PHE A 446 -10.46 9.20 27.81
C PHE A 446 -9.04 9.14 28.39
N CYS A 447 -8.66 10.11 29.20
CA CYS A 447 -7.35 10.23 29.83
C CYS A 447 -7.46 10.69 31.31
N PRO A 448 -8.35 10.10 32.13
CA PRO A 448 -8.72 10.64 33.45
C PRO A 448 -7.55 10.68 34.44
N GLU A 449 -6.51 9.89 34.21
CA GLU A 449 -5.29 9.86 35.04
C GLU A 449 -4.37 11.08 34.82
N ARG A 450 -4.64 11.90 33.81
CA ARG A 450 -3.82 13.08 33.47
C ARG A 450 -4.31 14.31 34.21
N ASP A 451 -3.43 14.88 35.02
CA ASP A 451 -3.69 16.17 35.67
C ASP A 451 -3.61 17.34 34.66
N MET A 452 -4.78 17.90 34.36
CA MET A 452 -4.95 19.07 33.49
C MET A 452 -5.39 20.33 34.27
N SER A 453 -5.24 20.33 35.59
CA SER A 453 -5.66 21.44 36.47
C SER A 453 -4.96 22.76 36.14
N SER A 454 -3.65 22.72 35.86
CA SER A 454 -2.85 23.90 35.51
C SER A 454 -3.27 24.53 34.19
N VAL A 455 -3.66 23.72 33.19
CA VAL A 455 -4.21 24.19 31.93
C VAL A 455 -5.59 24.80 32.16
N SER A 456 -6.45 24.11 32.91
CA SER A 456 -7.81 24.58 33.22
C SER A 456 -7.78 25.94 33.92
N SER A 457 -6.88 26.10 34.90
CA SER A 457 -6.64 27.39 35.58
C SER A 457 -6.15 28.48 34.61
N GLY A 458 -5.32 28.11 33.64
CA GLY A 458 -4.85 29.04 32.60
C GLY A 458 -5.96 29.51 31.66
N VAL A 459 -6.88 28.60 31.30
CA VAL A 459 -8.08 28.92 30.50
C VAL A 459 -9.03 29.84 31.30
N GLU A 460 -9.27 29.55 32.57
CA GLU A 460 -10.09 30.39 33.46
C GLU A 460 -9.51 31.80 33.61
N ALA A 461 -8.19 31.92 33.77
CA ALA A 461 -7.53 33.21 33.85
C ALA A 461 -7.68 34.03 32.56
N LEU A 462 -7.61 33.38 31.40
CA LEU A 462 -7.84 34.04 30.11
C LEU A 462 -9.30 34.48 29.95
N ARG A 463 -10.28 33.66 30.35
CA ARG A 463 -11.70 34.05 30.37
C ARG A 463 -11.96 35.29 31.21
N ALA A 464 -11.46 35.28 32.45
CA ALA A 464 -11.63 36.40 33.36
C ALA A 464 -11.01 37.71 32.83
N ALA A 465 -9.93 37.60 32.04
CA ALA A 465 -9.26 38.77 31.46
C ALA A 465 -10.03 39.39 30.27
N TYR A 466 -10.92 38.64 29.62
CA TYR A 466 -11.63 39.03 28.41
C TYR A 466 -13.18 38.99 28.53
N ASP A 467 -13.70 38.70 29.73
CA ASP A 467 -15.13 38.75 30.09
C ASP A 467 -16.01 37.76 29.30
N TYR A 468 -15.50 36.53 29.15
CA TYR A 468 -16.17 35.41 28.46
C TYR A 468 -16.94 34.47 29.37
#